data_AF-A0A920ISA8-F1
#
_entry.id   AF-A0A920ISA8-F1
#
_cell.length_a   1.000
_cell.length_b   1.000
_cell.length_c   1.000
_cell.angle_alpha   90.00
_cell.angle_beta   90.00
_cell.angle_gamma   90.00
#
_symmetry.space_group_name_H-M   'P 1'
#
loop_
_entity.id
_entity.type
_entity.pdbx_description
1 polymer ?
#
loop_
_entity_poly.entity_id
_entity_poly.type
_entity_poly.pdbx_seq_one_letter_code
_entity_poly.pdbx_strand_id
1 'polypeptide(L)' 'MCDHNGHMNVNYYYKLFDSTYTSFYIDELNFDQSYLESGFSTFTLEDNIRYLKEFKLNETVHPSFVLHKVNKN' A
#
# COMPACT_ATOMS: atom_id res chain seq x y z
N MET A 1 -4.14 -5.22 -13.82
CA MET A 1 -4.26 -5.34 -15.29
C MET A 1 -2.91 -5.07 -15.92
N CYS A 2 -2.59 -5.76 -17.00
CA CYS A 2 -1.38 -5.46 -17.77
C CYS A 2 -1.59 -4.27 -18.72
N ASP A 3 -0.49 -3.62 -19.10
CA ASP A 3 -0.43 -2.64 -20.18
C ASP A 3 -0.25 -3.31 -21.55
N HIS A 4 -0.02 -2.50 -22.60
CA HIS A 4 0.21 -2.99 -23.96
C HIS A 4 1.50 -3.81 -24.13
N ASN A 5 2.43 -3.78 -23.17
CA ASN A 5 3.65 -4.58 -23.17
C ASN A 5 3.46 -5.93 -22.46
N GLY A 6 2.26 -6.19 -21.90
CA GLY A 6 1.95 -7.41 -21.16
C GLY A 6 2.45 -7.40 -19.70
N HIS A 7 2.98 -6.28 -19.22
CA HIS A 7 3.49 -6.09 -17.86
C HIS A 7 2.49 -5.29 -17.02
N MET A 8 2.56 -5.38 -15.69
CA MET A 8 1.65 -4.63 -14.83
C MET A 8 1.74 -3.13 -15.13
N ASN A 9 0.60 -2.49 -15.39
CA ASN A 9 0.55 -1.05 -15.63
C ASN A 9 0.91 -0.27 -14.35
N VAL A 10 1.63 0.85 -14.48
CA VAL A 10 2.12 1.67 -13.36
C VAL A 10 1.04 2.02 -12.32
N ASN A 11 -0.18 2.34 -12.76
CA ASN A 11 -1.29 2.69 -11.86
C ASN A 11 -1.77 1.51 -10.99
N TYR A 12 -1.46 0.26 -11.40
CA TYR A 12 -1.79 -0.93 -10.61
C TYR A 12 -0.76 -1.22 -9.52
N TYR A 13 0.47 -0.70 -9.60
CA TYR A 13 1.41 -0.76 -8.47
C TYR A 13 0.91 0.12 -7.32
N TYR A 14 0.50 1.36 -7.60
CA TYR A 14 -0.11 2.24 -6.60
C TYR A 14 -1.32 1.57 -5.95
N LYS A 15 -2.28 1.07 -6.75
CA LYS A 15 -3.45 0.34 -6.24
C LYS A 15 -3.13 -0.90 -5.42
N LEU A 16 -2.08 -1.64 -5.79
CA LEU A 16 -1.64 -2.81 -5.03
C LEU A 16 -1.10 -2.40 -3.66
N PHE A 17 -0.24 -1.39 -3.60
CA PHE A 17 0.28 -0.91 -2.32
C PHE A 17 -0.81 -0.24 -1.48
N ASP A 18 -1.65 0.61 -2.07
CA ASP A 18 -2.69 1.36 -1.35
C ASP A 18 -3.77 0.46 -0.72
N SER A 19 -4.28 -0.52 -1.46
CA SER A 19 -5.20 -1.52 -0.90
C SER A 19 -4.55 -2.35 0.20
N THR A 20 -3.29 -2.77 0.06
CA THR A 20 -2.67 -3.65 1.06
C THR A 20 -2.24 -2.92 2.33
N TYR A 21 -1.73 -1.67 2.27
CA TYR A 21 -1.48 -0.91 3.49
C TYR A 21 -2.77 -0.43 4.16
N THR A 22 -3.84 -0.17 3.39
CA THR A 22 -5.14 0.22 3.95
C THR A 22 -5.75 -0.92 4.77
N SER A 23 -5.71 -2.16 4.27
CA SER A 23 -6.06 -3.34 5.08
C SER A 23 -5.18 -3.45 6.32
N PHE A 24 -3.86 -3.32 6.21
CA PHE A 24 -2.97 -3.36 7.38
C PHE A 24 -3.31 -2.28 8.43
N TYR A 25 -3.63 -1.05 8.02
CA TYR A 25 -4.03 0.02 8.94
C TYR A 25 -5.35 -0.29 9.66
N ILE A 26 -6.35 -0.81 8.94
CA ILE A 26 -7.66 -1.13 9.53
C ILE A 26 -7.57 -2.40 10.40
N ASP A 27 -7.09 -3.50 9.82
CA ASP A 27 -7.21 -4.85 10.38
C ASP A 27 -6.16 -5.12 11.49
N GLU A 28 -4.95 -4.56 11.39
CA GLU A 28 -3.85 -4.81 12.35
C GLU A 28 -3.59 -3.63 13.30
N LEU A 29 -3.85 -2.38 12.87
CA LEU A 29 -3.63 -1.19 13.70
C LEU A 29 -4.92 -0.56 14.28
N ASN A 30 -6.10 -1.05 13.88
CA ASN A 30 -7.41 -0.51 14.28
C ASN A 30 -7.61 0.96 13.86
N PHE A 31 -7.03 1.40 12.74
CA PHE A 31 -7.29 2.72 12.15
C PHE A 31 -8.57 2.69 11.31
N ASP A 32 -9.66 2.26 11.96
CA ASP A 32 -10.97 2.03 11.38
C ASP A 32 -11.88 3.28 11.49
N GLN A 33 -13.19 3.08 11.28
CA GLN A 33 -14.20 4.13 11.45
C GLN A 33 -14.26 4.67 12.89
N SER A 34 -14.02 3.85 13.92
CA SER A 34 -14.02 4.29 15.32
C SER A 34 -12.78 5.13 15.64
N TYR A 35 -11.63 4.81 15.07
CA TYR A 35 -10.44 5.68 15.12
C TYR A 35 -10.71 7.04 14.47
N LEU A 36 -11.37 7.07 13.31
CA LEU A 36 -11.76 8.32 12.65
C LEU A 36 -12.74 9.15 13.50
N GLU A 37 -13.78 8.52 14.06
CA GLU A 37 -14.78 9.15 14.92
C GLU A 37 -14.19 9.65 16.25
N SER A 38 -13.09 9.06 16.73
CA SER A 38 -12.36 9.55 17.91
C SER A 38 -11.57 10.85 17.66
N GLY A 39 -11.56 11.37 16.42
CA GLY A 39 -10.95 12.65 16.04
C GLY A 39 -9.54 12.55 15.46
N PHE A 40 -9.06 11.33 15.19
CA PHE A 40 -7.77 11.11 14.52
C PHE A 40 -7.95 10.75 13.04
N SER A 41 -6.88 10.84 12.25
CA SER A 41 -6.87 10.40 10.86
C SER A 41 -5.46 9.97 10.44
N THR A 42 -5.35 9.35 9.26
CA THR A 42 -4.08 8.97 8.65
C THR A 42 -4.00 9.51 7.23
N PHE A 43 -2.85 10.05 6.85
CA PHE A 43 -2.58 10.52 5.49
C PHE A 43 -1.12 10.26 5.13
N THR A 44 -0.88 9.90 3.86
CA THR A 44 0.47 9.65 3.34
C THR A 44 1.17 10.98 3.06
N LEU A 45 2.39 11.14 3.56
CA LEU A 45 3.24 12.32 3.29
C LEU A 45 4.02 12.20 1.98
N GLU A 46 4.57 11.02 1.69
CA GLU A 46 5.32 10.69 0.48
C GLU A 46 5.17 9.19 0.19
N ASP A 47 5.00 8.82 -1.08
CA ASP A 47 5.18 7.46 -1.59
C ASP A 47 6.43 7.39 -2.47
N ASN A 48 7.34 6.45 -2.19
CA ASN A 48 8.56 6.24 -2.96
C ASN A 48 8.61 4.81 -3.53
N ILE A 49 8.29 4.65 -4.83
CA ILE A 49 8.25 3.34 -5.49
C ILE A 49 9.46 3.16 -6.40
N ARG A 50 10.17 2.03 -6.23
CA ARG A 50 11.29 1.61 -7.09
C ARG A 50 10.99 0.28 -7.77
N TYR A 51 10.96 0.29 -9.09
CA TYR A 51 10.72 -0.89 -9.91
C TYR A 51 12.02 -1.70 -10.08
N LEU A 52 12.09 -2.88 -9.46
CA LEU A 52 13.26 -3.77 -9.51
C LEU A 52 13.09 -4.95 -10.49
N LYS A 53 11.85 -5.39 -10.71
CA LYS A 53 11.45 -6.45 -11.65
C LYS A 53 10.06 -6.11 -12.18
N GLU A 54 9.81 -6.41 -13.46
CA GLU A 54 8.49 -6.33 -14.07
C GLU A 54 7.59 -7.47 -13.57
N PHE A 55 6.36 -7.15 -13.16
CA PHE A 55 5.32 -8.15 -12.88
C PHE A 55 4.55 -8.53 -14.14
N LYS A 56 4.34 -9.84 -14.35
CA LYS A 56 3.62 -10.41 -15.50
C LYS A 56 2.26 -10.97 -15.11
N LEU A 57 1.40 -11.19 -16.10
CA LEU A 57 0.10 -11.83 -15.88
C LEU A 57 0.29 -13.22 -15.25
N ASN A 58 -0.54 -13.53 -14.25
CA ASN A 58 -0.52 -14.76 -13.45
C ASN A 58 0.70 -14.94 -12.51
N GLU A 59 1.62 -13.98 -12.38
CA GLU A 59 2.58 -14.00 -11.28
C GLU A 59 1.90 -13.66 -9.95
N THR A 60 2.14 -14.46 -8.91
CA THR A 60 1.74 -14.13 -7.54
C THR A 60 2.69 -13.07 -6.97
N VAL A 61 2.12 -12.02 -6.39
CA VAL A 61 2.87 -10.95 -5.72
C VAL A 61 2.53 -10.99 -4.23
N HIS A 62 3.56 -10.84 -3.39
CA HIS A 62 3.42 -10.81 -1.94
C HIS A 62 3.93 -9.45 -1.43
N PRO A 63 3.03 -8.46 -1.24
CA PRO A 63 3.39 -7.23 -0.53
C PRO A 63 3.83 -7.56 0.89
N SER A 64 4.71 -6.75 1.46
CA SER A 64 5.20 -6.91 2.84
C SER A 64 5.53 -5.55 3.41
N PHE A 65 5.17 -5.33 4.66
CA PHE A 65 5.31 -4.05 5.34
C PHE A 65 6.26 -4.17 6.53
N VAL A 66 6.98 -3.09 6.81
CA VAL A 66 7.85 -2.97 7.99
C VAL A 66 7.73 -1.56 8.56
N LEU A 67 7.48 -1.46 9.86
CA LEU A 67 7.49 -0.18 10.57
C LEU A 67 8.93 0.26 10.81
N HIS A 68 9.48 1.06 9.88
CA HIS A 68 10.89 1.45 9.93
C HIS A 68 11.21 2.46 11.04
N LYS A 69 10.30 3.41 11.30
CA LYS A 69 10.49 4.46 12.30
C LYS A 69 9.14 4.95 12.83
N VAL A 70 9.08 5.21 14.14
CA VAL A 70 8.03 6.00 14.79
C VAL A 70 8.69 7.24 15.39
N ASN A 71 8.14 8.43 15.11
CA ASN A 71 8.57 9.64 15.80
C ASN A 71 7.94 9.65 17.20
N LYS A 72 8.71 10.01 18.24
CA LYS A 72 8.16 10.34 19.55
C LYS A 72 7.79 11.82 19.59
N ASN A 73 6.70 12.13 20.28
CA ASN A 73 6.37 13.48 20.74
C ASN A 73 7.28 13.87 21.93
#